data_AF-A0A955ZES0-F1
#
_entry.id   AF-A0A955ZES0-F1
#
_cell.length_a   1.000
_cell.length_b   1.000
_cell.length_c   1.000
_cell.angle_alpha   90.00
_cell.angle_beta   90.00
_cell.angle_gamma   90.00
#
_symmetry.space_group_name_H-M   'P 1'
#
loop_
_entity.id
_entity.type
_entity.pdbx_description
1 polymer ?
#
loop_
_entity_poly.entity_id
_entity_poly.type
_entity_poly.pdbx_seq_one_letter_code
_entity_poly.pdbx_strand_id
1 'polypeptide(L)' 'KQDGWYKNGVWMKVRTKDPKIVIVKYKAGNYLLGESTHPDEGFPVRYTFHQLGDRTLTAEGYDISGKQISESFVDVKIVE' A
#
# COMPACT_ATOMS: atom_id res chain seq x y z
N LYS A 1 -6.44 11.51 10.62
CA LYS A 1 -6.56 11.62 9.15
C LYS A 1 -5.28 12.25 8.64
N GLN A 2 -4.60 11.59 7.71
CA GLN A 2 -3.34 12.09 7.14
C GLN A 2 -3.67 12.47 5.70
N ASP A 3 -4.12 13.71 5.50
CA ASP A 3 -4.50 14.23 4.19
C ASP A 3 -3.22 14.75 3.50
N GLY A 4 -2.67 13.96 2.58
CA GLY A 4 -1.46 14.31 1.82
C GLY A 4 -1.75 14.50 0.34
N TRP A 5 -1.15 15.53 -0.25
CA TRP A 5 -1.11 15.74 -1.70
C TRP A 5 0.13 15.04 -2.25
N TYR A 6 -0.07 14.05 -3.12
CA TYR A 6 1.04 13.27 -3.67
C TYR A 6 1.19 13.52 -5.17
N LYS A 7 2.39 13.96 -5.57
CA LYS A 7 2.80 14.02 -6.98
C LYS A 7 2.85 12.63 -7.58
N ASN A 8 2.61 12.54 -8.88
CA ASN A 8 2.57 11.28 -9.60
C ASN A 8 3.87 10.45 -9.42
N GLY A 9 3.72 9.17 -9.07
CA GLY A 9 4.85 8.29 -8.69
C GLY A 9 5.05 8.18 -7.17
N VAL A 10 4.01 7.76 -6.44
CA VAL A 10 3.95 7.68 -4.98
C VAL A 10 4.66 6.44 -4.47
N TRP A 11 5.50 6.60 -3.44
CA TRP A 11 6.01 5.48 -2.66
C TRP A 11 5.00 5.09 -1.58
N MET A 12 4.54 3.85 -1.63
CA MET A 12 3.78 3.20 -0.58
C MET A 12 4.74 2.35 0.24
N LYS A 13 4.70 2.55 1.56
CA LYS A 13 5.48 1.78 2.53
C LYS A 13 4.62 1.50 3.75
N VAL A 14 4.76 0.31 4.31
CA VAL A 14 4.12 -0.09 5.55
C VAL A 14 5.20 -0.57 6.50
N ARG A 15 5.20 0.01 7.71
CA ARG A 15 5.95 -0.54 8.83
C ARG A 15 5.00 -1.36 9.67
N THR A 16 5.24 -2.65 9.76
CA THR A 16 4.53 -3.56 10.66
C THR A 16 5.44 -4.00 11.80
N LYS A 17 4.83 -4.27 12.96
CA LYS A 17 5.50 -4.94 14.09
C LYS A 17 5.24 -6.44 14.10
N ASP A 18 4.35 -6.94 13.23
CA ASP A 18 4.01 -8.36 13.15
C ASP A 18 5.00 -9.07 12.22
N PRO A 19 5.90 -9.92 12.76
CA PRO A 19 6.89 -10.64 11.97
C PRO A 19 6.27 -11.74 11.09
N LYS A 20 4.98 -12.06 11.26
CA LYS A 20 4.30 -13.04 10.41
C LYS A 20 3.97 -12.49 9.04
N ILE A 21 3.90 -11.17 8.88
CA ILE A 21 3.64 -10.54 7.59
C ILE A 21 4.92 -10.58 6.76
N VAL A 22 4.87 -11.30 5.64
CA VAL A 22 6.01 -11.47 4.71
C VAL A 22 5.71 -10.92 3.31
N ILE A 23 4.44 -10.67 3.00
CA ILE A 23 4.00 -10.02 1.76
C ILE A 23 3.01 -8.91 2.12
N VAL A 24 3.15 -7.76 1.47
CA VAL A 24 2.12 -6.70 1.49
C VAL A 24 1.65 -6.44 0.07
N LYS A 25 0.34 -6.47 -0.14
CA LYS A 25 -0.31 -6.07 -1.40
C LYS A 25 -1.00 -4.73 -1.23
N TYR A 26 -0.72 -3.81 -2.15
CA TYR A 26 -1.32 -2.48 -2.16
C TYR A 26 -2.42 -2.40 -3.21
N LYS A 27 -3.59 -1.92 -2.84
CA LYS A 27 -4.78 -1.88 -3.69
C LYS A 27 -5.47 -0.51 -3.63
N ALA A 28 -6.20 -0.18 -4.68
CA ALA A 28 -7.22 0.87 -4.68
C ALA A 28 -8.56 0.22 -5.07
N GLY A 29 -9.42 -0.01 -4.08
CA GLY A 29 -10.60 -0.88 -4.25
C GLY A 29 -10.18 -2.29 -4.69
N ASN A 30 -10.68 -2.77 -5.83
CA ASN A 30 -10.35 -4.09 -6.38
C ASN A 30 -9.09 -4.10 -7.26
N TYR A 31 -8.46 -2.94 -7.50
CA TYR A 31 -7.31 -2.85 -8.39
C TYR A 31 -5.99 -3.00 -7.63
N LEU A 32 -5.15 -3.96 -8.03
CA LEU A 32 -3.81 -4.15 -7.46
C LEU A 32 -2.84 -3.10 -8.03
N LEU A 33 -2.25 -2.31 -7.12
CA LEU A 33 -1.24 -1.31 -7.44
C LEU A 33 0.17 -1.91 -7.45
N GLY A 34 0.38 -2.97 -6.66
CA GLY A 34 1.62 -3.71 -6.59
C GLY A 34 1.73 -4.48 -5.29
N GLU A 35 2.82 -5.23 -5.15
CA GLU A 35 3.13 -5.98 -3.95
C GLU A 35 4.61 -5.88 -3.60
N SER A 36 4.93 -6.13 -2.33
CA SER A 36 6.31 -6.20 -1.87
C SER A 36 6.50 -7.34 -0.87
N THR A 37 7.67 -7.97 -0.95
CA THR A 37 8.17 -9.05 -0.11
C THR A 37 9.39 -8.64 0.72
N HIS A 38 9.72 -7.35 0.78
CA HIS A 38 10.89 -6.81 1.48
C HIS A 38 10.48 -6.19 2.85
N PRO A 39 10.36 -6.99 3.94
CA PRO A 39 9.98 -6.48 5.26
C PRO A 39 10.98 -5.46 5.80
N ASP A 40 12.28 -5.68 5.57
CA ASP A 40 13.36 -4.83 6.10
C ASP A 40 13.35 -3.40 5.54
N GLU A 41 12.74 -3.20 4.36
CA GLU A 41 12.59 -1.90 3.71
C GLU A 41 11.22 -1.26 3.95
N GLY A 42 10.37 -1.90 4.75
CA GLY A 42 8.99 -1.46 5.00
C GLY A 42 8.07 -1.70 3.80
N PHE A 43 8.25 -2.82 3.11
CA PHE A 43 7.44 -3.25 1.98
C PHE A 43 7.23 -2.19 0.89
N PRO A 44 8.31 -1.68 0.26
CA PRO A 44 8.20 -0.55 -0.66
C PRO A 44 7.55 -0.92 -2.00
N VAL A 45 6.57 -0.14 -2.42
CA VAL A 45 6.02 -0.17 -3.79
C VAL A 45 5.94 1.26 -4.32
N ARG A 46 6.40 1.48 -5.55
CA ARG A 46 6.23 2.76 -6.25
C ARG A 46 5.13 2.62 -7.29
N TYR A 47 4.13 3.49 -7.24
CA TYR A 47 3.01 3.46 -8.18
C TYR A 47 2.73 4.85 -8.77
N THR A 48 2.46 4.88 -10.07
CA THR A 48 2.14 6.10 -10.84
C THR A 48 0.66 6.08 -11.16
N PHE A 49 -0.09 7.02 -10.62
CA PHE A 49 -1.52 7.13 -10.86
C PHE A 49 -1.76 7.89 -12.17
N HIS A 50 -2.50 7.29 -13.10
CA HIS A 50 -2.91 7.96 -14.34
C HIS A 50 -4.19 8.80 -14.18
N GLN A 51 -4.86 8.68 -13.03
CA GLN A 51 -6.08 9.41 -12.71
C GLN A 51 -5.88 10.18 -11.41
N LEU A 52 -6.33 11.43 -11.41
CA LEU A 52 -6.31 12.31 -10.25
C LEU A 52 -7.56 12.11 -9.38
N GLY A 53 -7.57 12.77 -8.22
CA GLY A 53 -8.69 12.81 -7.29
C GLY A 53 -8.51 11.87 -6.08
N ASP A 54 -9.59 11.72 -5.32
CA ASP A 54 -9.59 10.97 -4.07
C ASP A 54 -9.50 9.46 -4.32
N ARG A 55 -8.69 8.77 -3.51
CA ARG A 55 -8.49 7.32 -3.55
C ARG A 55 -8.33 6.80 -2.13
N THR A 56 -8.98 5.68 -1.84
CA THR A 56 -8.67 4.88 -0.65
C THR A 56 -7.65 3.82 -1.05
N LEU A 57 -6.45 3.90 -0.47
CA LEU A 57 -5.40 2.90 -0.64
C LEU A 57 -5.52 1.88 0.49
N THR A 58 -5.52 0.61 0.14
CA THR A 58 -5.52 -0.52 1.07
C THR A 58 -4.18 -1.21 1.01
N ALA A 59 -3.59 -1.51 2.17
CA ALA A 59 -2.45 -2.40 2.32
C ALA A 59 -2.89 -3.67 3.04
N GLU A 60 -2.82 -4.79 2.35
CA GLU A 60 -3.19 -6.11 2.85
C GLU A 60 -1.90 -6.89 3.19
N GLY A 61 -1.75 -7.31 4.45
CA GLY A 61 -0.60 -8.08 4.93
C GLY A 61 -0.89 -9.58 4.95
N TYR A 62 0.03 -10.35 4.38
CA TYR A 62 -0.10 -11.80 4.21
C TYR A 62 1.05 -12.55 4.89
N ASP A 63 0.74 -13.72 5.43
CA ASP A 63 1.73 -14.65 5.96
C ASP A 63 2.37 -15.53 4.88
N ILE A 64 3.34 -16.36 5.29
CA ILE A 64 4.09 -17.23 4.38
C ILE A 64 3.23 -18.30 3.69
N SER A 65 2.05 -18.62 4.24
CA SER A 65 1.09 -19.53 3.61
C SER A 65 0.23 -18.85 2.54
N GLY A 66 0.37 -17.53 2.37
CA GLY A 66 -0.45 -16.72 1.49
C GLY A 66 -1.81 -16.34 2.09
N LYS A 67 -1.99 -16.53 3.40
CA LYS A 67 -3.21 -16.10 4.10
C LYS A 67 -3.11 -14.62 4.48
N GLN A 68 -4.14 -13.84 4.16
CA GLN A 68 -4.26 -12.48 4.65
C GLN A 68 -4.48 -12.49 6.17
N ILE A 69 -3.63 -11.78 6.91
CA ILE A 69 -3.67 -11.71 8.37
C ILE A 69 -3.77 -10.28 8.89
N SER A 70 -3.63 -9.27 8.02
CA SER A 70 -3.75 -7.86 8.39
C SER A 70 -4.25 -7.01 7.23
N GLU A 71 -4.83 -5.86 7.54
CA GLU A 71 -5.27 -4.86 6.60
C GLU A 71 -5.16 -3.46 7.22
N SER A 72 -4.78 -2.47 6.40
CA SER A 72 -4.78 -1.05 6.76
C SER A 72 -5.22 -0.21 5.56
N PHE A 73 -5.83 0.95 5.83
CA PHE A 73 -6.32 1.84 4.78
C PHE A 73 -5.91 3.29 5.04
N VAL A 74 -5.73 4.04 3.96
CA VAL A 74 -5.49 5.48 3.99
C VAL A 74 -6.20 6.15 2.83
N ASP A 75 -6.92 7.22 3.12
CA ASP A 75 -7.51 8.08 2.10
C ASP A 75 -6.46 9.10 1.65
N VAL A 76 -6.27 9.22 0.33
CA VAL A 76 -5.32 10.14 -0.29
C VAL A 76 -5.99 10.91 -1.41
N LYS A 77 -5.48 12.11 -1.69
CA LYS A 77 -5.86 12.89 -2.87
C LYS A 77 -4.69 12.97 -3.84
N ILE A 78 -4.86 12.36 -5.00
CA ILE A 78 -3.86 12.39 -6.08
C ILE A 78 -4.01 13.67 -6.88
N VAL A 79 -2.91 14.38 -7.09
CA VAL A 79 -2.84 15.61 -7.88
C VAL A 79 -1.63 15.63 -8.82
N GLU A 80 -1.65 16.55 -9.78
CA GLU A 80 -0.54 16.81 -10.71
C GLU A 80 0.75 17.23 -9.99
#